data_AF-A0AA38LN08-F1
#
_entry.id   AF-A0AA38LN08-F1
#
_cell.length_a   1.000
_cell.length_b   1.000
_cell.length_c   1.000
_cell.angle_alpha   90.00
_cell.angle_beta   90.00
_cell.angle_gamma   90.00
#
_symmetry.space_group_name_H-M   'P 1'
#
loop_
_entity.id
_entity.type
_entity.pdbx_description
1 polymer ?
#
loop_
_entity_poly.entity_id
_entity_poly.type
_entity_poly.pdbx_seq_one_letter_code
_entity_poly.pdbx_strand_id
1 'polypeptide(L)'
;MEYIASGKPFTFPCAACKILRRRCGEKCVLAPYFPPDIPHKFATAHRVFGASNIVKMLKDLPAERRADAVSSMVYEANARVQDPVYGCAGT
;
A
#
# COMPACT_ATOMS: atom_id res chain seq x y z
N MET A 1 -2.74 23.05 -0.04
CA MET A 1 -3.51 22.25 0.94
C MET A 1 -2.62 21.11 1.40
N GLU A 2 -1.92 21.35 2.50
CA GLU A 2 -0.89 20.46 3.04
C GLU A 2 -1.54 19.27 3.75
N TYR A 3 -1.29 18.05 3.28
CA TYR A 3 -1.56 16.83 4.05
C TYR A 3 -0.31 16.50 4.87
N ILE A 4 -0.11 17.22 5.97
CA ILE A 4 0.88 16.83 6.98
C ILE A 4 0.26 15.72 7.83
N ALA A 5 0.96 14.58 7.83
CA ALA A 5 0.80 13.49 8.77
C ALA A 5 0.85 14.02 10.22
N SER A 6 -0.32 14.26 10.80
CA SER A 6 -0.51 14.45 12.23
C SER A 6 -1.40 13.31 12.70
N GLY A 7 -1.05 12.68 13.82
CA GLY A 7 -1.65 11.47 14.37
C GLY A 7 -3.12 11.62 14.77
N LYS A 8 -4.01 11.89 13.82
CA LYS A 8 -5.45 11.77 14.00
C LYS A 8 -5.79 10.28 13.96
N PRO A 9 -6.53 9.74 14.94
CA PRO A 9 -7.08 8.40 14.80
C PRO A 9 -8.00 8.46 13.58
N PHE A 10 -7.63 7.76 12.52
CA PHE A 10 -8.58 7.48 11.46
C PHE A 10 -9.72 6.71 12.14
N THR A 11 -10.89 7.35 12.28
CA THR A 11 -12.11 6.71 12.79
C THR A 11 -12.55 5.54 11.92
N PHE A 12 -11.88 5.33 10.78
CA PHE A 12 -12.11 4.27 9.82
C PHE A 12 -10.83 3.46 9.58
N PRO A 13 -10.93 2.15 9.34
CA PRO A 13 -9.77 1.34 8.99
C PRO A 13 -9.18 1.79 7.66
N CYS A 14 -7.85 1.74 7.52
CA CYS A 14 -7.18 1.96 6.24
C CYS A 14 -7.64 0.94 5.19
N ALA A 15 -7.42 1.22 3.90
CA ALA A 15 -7.86 0.35 2.81
C ALA A 15 -7.37 -1.10 2.99
N ALA A 16 -6.11 -1.26 3.40
CA ALA A 16 -5.53 -2.56 3.65
C ALA A 16 -6.26 -3.35 4.74
N CYS A 17 -6.47 -2.72 5.90
CA CYS A 17 -7.13 -3.37 7.03
C CYS A 17 -8.61 -3.68 6.73
N LYS A 18 -9.29 -2.81 5.96
CA LYS A 18 -10.64 -3.04 5.46
C LYS A 18 -10.71 -4.28 4.56
N ILE A 19 -9.81 -4.38 3.57
CA ILE A 19 -9.74 -5.51 2.63
C ILE A 19 -9.37 -6.82 3.35
N LEU A 20 -8.41 -6.76 4.27
CA LEU A 20 -7.96 -7.92 5.05
C LEU A 20 -8.89 -8.28 6.21
N ARG A 21 -9.99 -7.54 6.42
CA ARG A 21 -10.96 -7.74 7.50
C ARG A 21 -10.30 -7.84 8.90
N ARG A 22 -9.31 -6.97 9.17
CA ARG A 22 -8.59 -6.93 10.45
C ARG A 22 -8.66 -5.56 11.10
N ARG A 23 -8.42 -5.50 12.42
CA ARG A 23 -8.38 -4.22 13.17
C ARG A 23 -7.25 -3.32 12.65
N CYS A 24 -7.56 -2.05 12.43
CA CYS A 24 -6.57 -1.02 12.11
C CYS A 24 -6.18 -0.29 13.41
N GLY A 25 -5.01 -0.58 13.96
CA GLY A 25 -4.50 0.10 15.17
C GLY A 25 -3.66 1.34 14.86
N GLU A 26 -3.36 2.13 15.88
CA GLU A 26 -2.56 3.37 15.79
C GLU A 26 -1.17 3.14 15.16
N LYS A 27 -0.58 1.96 15.40
CA LYS A 27 0.75 1.56 14.88
C LYS A 27 0.67 0.82 13.53
N CYS A 28 -0.43 0.98 12.78
CA CYS A 28 -0.60 0.30 11.50
C CYS A 28 0.39 0.83 10.45
N VAL A 29 1.39 0.01 10.09
CA VAL A 29 2.40 0.34 9.07
C VAL A 29 1.79 0.65 7.69
N LEU A 30 0.61 0.11 7.39
CA LEU A 30 -0.05 0.30 6.09
C LEU A 30 -0.91 1.57 6.02
N ALA A 31 -1.34 2.10 7.17
CA ALA A 31 -2.32 3.19 7.20
C ALA A 31 -1.84 4.48 6.52
N PRO A 32 -0.57 4.93 6.68
CA PRO A 32 -0.09 6.14 6.00
C PRO A 32 -0.07 6.03 4.46
N TYR A 33 -0.02 4.82 3.90
CA TYR A 33 0.24 4.62 2.47
C TYR A 33 -0.97 4.08 1.69
N PHE A 34 -1.95 3.50 2.40
CA PHE A 34 -3.16 2.91 1.84
C PHE A 34 -4.41 3.53 2.50
N PRO A 35 -4.72 4.80 2.20
CA PRO A 35 -5.85 5.50 2.80
C PRO A 35 -7.19 4.90 2.30
N PRO A 36 -8.27 5.02 3.09
CA PRO A 36 -9.54 4.31 2.82
C PRO A 36 -10.28 4.76 1.56
N ASP A 37 -10.00 5.96 1.06
CA ASP A 37 -10.54 6.58 -0.15
C ASP A 37 -9.97 5.98 -1.44
N ILE A 38 -8.80 5.31 -1.37
CA ILE A 38 -8.11 4.73 -2.53
C ILE A 38 -7.94 3.21 -2.35
N PRO A 39 -9.04 2.42 -2.26
CA PRO A 39 -8.96 1.00 -1.94
C PRO A 39 -8.27 0.15 -3.02
N HIS A 40 -8.36 0.58 -4.29
CA HIS A 40 -7.75 -0.13 -5.41
C HIS A 40 -6.22 -0.20 -5.30
N LYS A 41 -5.59 0.83 -4.70
CA LYS A 41 -4.14 0.89 -4.49
C LYS A 41 -3.63 -0.30 -3.69
N PHE A 42 -4.32 -0.64 -2.60
CA PHE A 42 -3.97 -1.84 -1.82
C PHE A 42 -4.38 -3.12 -2.55
N ALA A 43 -5.57 -3.16 -3.15
CA ALA A 43 -6.08 -4.36 -3.82
C ALA A 43 -5.13 -4.86 -4.92
N THR A 44 -4.64 -3.96 -5.79
CA THR A 44 -3.71 -4.29 -6.86
C THR A 44 -2.37 -4.75 -6.30
N ALA A 45 -1.75 -3.97 -5.40
CA ALA A 45 -0.46 -4.33 -4.80
C ALA A 45 -0.56 -5.68 -4.05
N HIS A 46 -1.64 -5.89 -3.30
CA HIS A 46 -1.90 -7.12 -2.56
C HIS A 46 -2.00 -8.34 -3.49
N ARG A 47 -2.63 -8.22 -4.65
CA ARG A 47 -2.78 -9.32 -5.61
C ARG A 47 -1.44 -9.83 -6.14
N VAL A 48 -0.46 -8.94 -6.32
CA VAL A 48 0.84 -9.28 -6.92
C VAL A 48 1.90 -9.58 -5.86
N PHE A 49 2.02 -8.74 -4.83
CA PHE A 49 3.07 -8.88 -3.81
C PHE A 49 2.59 -9.68 -2.59
N GLY A 50 1.29 -9.62 -2.27
CA GLY A 50 0.76 -10.16 -1.01
C GLY A 50 1.00 -9.23 0.19
N ALA A 51 0.10 -9.28 1.17
CA ALA A 51 0.13 -8.35 2.31
C ALA A 51 1.41 -8.47 3.15
N SER A 52 1.88 -9.70 3.39
CA SER A 52 3.07 -9.96 4.20
C SER A 52 4.34 -9.38 3.58
N ASN A 53 4.50 -9.50 2.27
CA ASN A 53 5.67 -8.97 1.57
C ASN A 53 5.65 -7.45 1.52
N ILE A 54 4.49 -6.83 1.26
CA ILE A 54 4.34 -5.37 1.34
C ILE A 54 4.77 -4.87 2.73
N VAL A 55 4.27 -5.50 3.80
CA VAL A 55 4.63 -5.10 5.18
C VAL A 55 6.13 -5.29 5.44
N LYS A 56 6.72 -6.41 4.98
CA LYS A 56 8.15 -6.67 5.13
C LYS A 56 8.99 -5.61 4.42
N MET A 57 8.73 -5.37 3.13
CA MET A 57 9.45 -4.37 2.32
C MET A 57 9.37 -2.97 2.93
N LEU A 58 8.20 -2.57 3.46
CA LEU A 58 8.07 -1.27 4.12
C LEU A 58 8.88 -1.20 5.41
N LYS A 59 8.89 -2.26 6.22
CA LYS A 59 9.69 -2.29 7.46
C LYS A 59 11.20 -2.25 7.19
N ASP A 60 11.64 -2.84 6.09
CA ASP A 60 13.04 -2.88 5.69
C ASP A 60 13.55 -1.54 5.11
N LEU A 61 12.64 -0.59 4.84
CA LEU A 61 12.97 0.73 4.31
C LEU A 61 12.87 1.83 5.38
N PRO A 62 13.75 2.87 5.29
CA PRO A 62 13.58 4.14 5.99
C PRO A 62 12.22 4.78 5.69
N ALA A 63 11.65 5.49 6.67
CA ALA A 63 10.29 5.99 6.60
C ALA A 63 10.05 6.93 5.40
N GLU A 64 11.06 7.73 5.08
CA GLU A 64 11.10 8.67 3.97
C GLU A 64 11.02 8.01 2.58
N ARG A 65 11.47 6.74 2.45
CA ARG A 65 11.42 5.99 1.17
C ARG A 65 10.16 5.14 1.00
N ARG A 66 9.38 4.95 2.06
CA ARG A 66 8.22 4.04 2.04
C ARG A 66 7.11 4.52 1.11
N ALA A 67 6.90 5.83 1.01
CA ALA A 67 5.89 6.38 0.12
C ALA A 67 6.21 6.06 -1.35
N ASP A 68 7.47 6.30 -1.75
CA ASP A 68 7.95 5.98 -3.11
C ASP A 68 7.90 4.48 -3.37
N ALA A 69 8.32 3.65 -2.41
CA ALA A 69 8.24 2.19 -2.53
C ALA A 69 6.80 1.69 -2.73
N VAL A 70 5.81 2.26 -2.03
CA VAL A 70 4.40 1.95 -2.27
C VAL A 70 3.96 2.37 -3.66
N SER A 71 4.39 3.54 -4.14
CA SER A 71 4.08 3.99 -5.50
C SER A 71 4.65 3.03 -6.55
N SER A 72 5.90 2.59 -6.40
CA SER A 72 6.54 1.59 -7.27
C SER A 72 5.82 0.24 -7.23
N MET A 73 5.52 -0.29 -6.04
CA MET A 73 4.77 -1.54 -5.90
C MET A 73 3.40 -1.48 -6.61
N VAL A 74 2.70 -0.35 -6.52
CA VAL A 74 1.39 -0.19 -7.17
C VAL A 74 1.54 -0.13 -8.68
N TYR A 75 2.54 0.61 -9.19
CA TYR A 75 2.86 0.66 -10.61
C TYR A 75 3.20 -0.73 -11.16
N GLU A 76 4.15 -1.43 -10.54
CA GLU A 76 4.57 -2.77 -10.95
C GLU A 76 3.41 -3.78 -10.89
N ALA A 77 2.58 -3.69 -9.85
CA ALA A 77 1.41 -4.55 -9.71
C ALA A 77 0.36 -4.29 -10.80
N ASN A 78 0.10 -3.02 -11.12
CA ASN A 78 -0.82 -2.66 -12.20
C ASN A 78 -0.30 -3.19 -13.55
N ALA A 79 0.98 -3.00 -13.85
CA ALA A 79 1.59 -3.48 -15.07
C ALA A 79 1.50 -5.02 -15.17
N ARG A 80 1.79 -5.75 -14.09
CA ARG A 80 1.65 -7.23 -14.08
C ARG A 80 0.20 -7.71 -14.18
N VAL A 81 -0.77 -6.94 -13.69
CA VAL A 81 -2.19 -7.28 -13.87
C VAL A 81 -2.63 -7.12 -15.33
N GLN A 82 -2.08 -6.11 -16.04
CA GLN A 82 -2.36 -5.86 -17.45
C GLN A 82 -1.61 -6.84 -18.38
N ASP A 83 -0.33 -7.07 -18.08
CA ASP A 83 0.52 -8.04 -18.78
C ASP A 83 1.07 -9.06 -17.76
N PRO A 84 0.40 -10.22 -17.63
CA PRO A 84 0.85 -11.28 -16.72
C PRO A 84 2.19 -11.92 -17.08
N VAL A 85 2.67 -11.74 -18.31
CA VAL A 85 3.91 -12.35 -18.81
C VAL A 85 5.09 -11.42 -18.56
N TYR A 86 5.02 -10.18 -19.04
CA TYR A 86 6.14 -9.24 -19.00
C TYR A 86 5.97 -8.13 -17.96
N GLY A 87 4.76 -7.85 -17.51
CA GLY A 87 4.47 -6.79 -16.54
C GLY A 87 5.11 -5.45 -16.92
N CYS A 88 5.85 -4.84 -15.98
CA CYS A 88 6.55 -3.58 -16.22
C CYS A 88 7.86 -3.71 -17.02
N ALA A 89 8.27 -4.92 -17.42
CA ALA A 89 9.47 -5.15 -18.22
C ALA A 89 9.18 -5.25 -19.73
N GLY A 90 7.91 -5.26 -20.14
CA GLY A 90 7.48 -5.35 -21.55
C GLY A 90 7.43 -4.01 -22.30
N THR A 91 7.90 -2.93 -21.69
CA THR A 91 7.91 -1.55 -22.24
C THR A 91 9.16 -1.26 -23.03
#